data_AF-A0A924JVP6-F1
#
_entry.id   AF-A0A924JVP6-F1
#
_cell.length_a   1.000
_cell.length_b   1.000
_cell.length_c   1.000
_cell.angle_alpha   90.00
_cell.angle_beta   90.00
_cell.angle_gamma   90.00
#
_symmetry.space_group_name_H-M   'P 1'
#
loop_
_entity.id
_entity.type
_entity.pdbx_description
1 polymer ?
#
loop_
_entity_poly.entity_id
_entity_poly.type
_entity_poly.pdbx_seq_one_letter_code
_entity_poly.pdbx_strand_id
1 'polypeptide(L)'
;MFTKLATAFVFIFALSVCSSGVGLPSAKDSPSASSPRSAGSTGVPSTPPCINIWEEGSVLPRSYKGCVSDGKPGAEESANCQDGTSLMVFEEAFYAVTGAKIRKSAVSPLQDTEEYSKAFTACTGE
;
A
#
# COMPACT_ATOMS: atom_id res chain seq x y z
N MET A 1 25.42 -5.08 39.48
CA MET A 1 26.71 -5.30 38.78
C MET A 1 26.65 -4.48 37.50
N PHE A 2 27.47 -3.43 37.42
CA PHE A 2 27.48 -2.43 36.35
C PHE A 2 28.17 -2.98 35.09
N THR A 3 27.63 -2.72 33.90
CA THR A 3 28.46 -2.20 32.80
C THR A 3 27.61 -1.45 31.77
N LYS A 4 27.83 -0.14 31.71
CA LYS A 4 27.46 0.75 30.60
C LYS A 4 28.43 0.48 29.44
N LEU A 5 27.96 0.58 28.20
CA LEU A 5 28.79 1.11 27.11
C LEU A 5 27.90 1.89 26.15
N ALA A 6 28.01 3.21 26.28
CA ALA A 6 27.59 4.19 25.31
C ALA A 6 28.53 4.13 24.10
N THR A 7 28.03 4.42 22.90
CA THR A 7 28.79 5.16 21.88
C THR A 7 27.79 5.90 21.00
N ALA A 8 28.07 7.19 20.83
CA ALA A 8 27.20 8.21 20.29
C ALA A 8 27.55 8.55 18.83
N PHE A 9 26.56 9.15 18.15
CA PHE A 9 26.65 10.26 17.18
C PHE A 9 27.68 10.20 16.04
N VAL A 10 27.19 10.19 14.79
CA VAL A 10 27.64 11.13 13.74
C VAL A 10 26.46 11.51 12.85
N PHE A 11 26.07 12.79 12.90
CA PHE A 11 25.21 13.50 11.96
C PHE A 11 26.06 13.98 10.78
N ILE A 12 25.61 13.80 9.53
CA ILE A 12 26.12 14.58 8.38
C ILE A 12 24.93 15.16 7.62
N PHE A 13 24.68 16.45 7.86
CA PHE A 13 23.85 17.32 7.03
C PHE A 13 24.65 17.69 5.76
N ALA A 14 24.04 17.54 4.59
CA ALA A 14 24.49 18.16 3.36
C ALA A 14 23.34 18.97 2.74
N LEU A 15 23.27 20.26 3.10
CA LEU A 15 22.45 21.27 2.43
C LEU A 15 23.28 21.85 1.28
N SER A 16 22.89 21.58 0.03
CA SER A 16 23.43 22.28 -1.14
C SER A 16 22.45 23.37 -1.55
N VAL A 17 22.93 24.61 -1.51
CA VAL A 17 22.19 25.84 -1.80
C VAL A 17 22.82 26.53 -3.02
N CYS A 18 21.96 27.26 -3.74
CA CYS A 18 22.28 28.41 -4.60
C CYS A 18 22.55 28.15 -6.09
N SER A 19 21.57 28.54 -6.93
CA SER A 19 21.88 29.42 -8.05
C SER A 19 20.71 30.35 -8.36
N SER A 20 21.02 31.63 -8.24
CA SER A 20 20.17 32.79 -8.46
C SER A 20 19.86 32.98 -9.95
N GLY A 21 18.60 33.29 -10.28
CA GLY A 21 18.21 33.78 -11.60
C GLY A 21 17.18 34.90 -11.45
N VAL A 22 17.65 36.14 -11.32
CA VAL A 22 16.80 37.34 -11.34
C VAL A 22 16.72 37.86 -12.78
N GLY A 23 15.50 37.97 -13.30
CA GLY A 23 15.22 38.57 -14.61
C GLY A 23 13.78 39.05 -14.68
N LEU A 24 13.58 40.37 -14.60
CA LEU A 24 12.37 41.11 -14.99
C LEU A 24 12.85 42.21 -15.96
N PRO A 25 12.05 42.65 -16.97
CA PRO A 25 10.75 43.28 -16.71
C PRO A 25 9.62 43.15 -17.76
N SER A 26 8.41 43.44 -17.25
CA SER A 26 7.25 44.14 -17.83
C SER A 26 6.79 43.89 -19.28
N ALA A 27 5.54 43.40 -19.41
CA ALA A 27 4.56 43.96 -20.33
C ALA A 27 3.12 43.71 -19.85
N LYS A 28 2.29 44.73 -20.09
CA LYS A 28 0.85 44.89 -19.83
C LYS A 28 -0.02 43.77 -20.42
N ASP A 29 -1.14 43.43 -19.77
CA ASP A 29 -2.50 43.93 -20.09
C ASP A 29 -3.57 43.15 -19.27
N SER A 30 -4.53 43.86 -18.69
CA SER A 30 -5.78 43.34 -18.11
C SER A 30 -6.90 43.49 -19.15
N PRO A 31 -8.13 42.95 -18.98
CA PRO A 31 -8.60 41.84 -18.15
C PRO A 31 -9.44 40.82 -18.98
N SER A 32 -9.65 39.60 -18.48
CA SER A 32 -10.85 38.85 -18.90
C SER A 32 -11.31 37.86 -17.85
N ALA A 33 -12.58 37.99 -17.50
CA ALA A 33 -13.30 37.14 -16.58
C ALA A 33 -13.15 35.67 -16.99
N SER A 34 -12.73 34.85 -16.04
CA SER A 34 -12.98 33.41 -16.09
C SER A 34 -13.64 33.06 -14.77
N SER A 35 -14.89 32.63 -14.89
CA SER A 35 -15.77 32.07 -13.87
C SER A 35 -15.00 31.21 -12.85
N PRO A 36 -15.47 31.08 -11.60
CA PRO A 36 -14.92 30.10 -10.67
C PRO A 36 -15.09 28.72 -11.31
N ARG A 37 -14.02 28.21 -11.96
CA ARG A 37 -13.99 26.84 -12.44
C ARG A 37 -13.96 26.02 -11.17
N SER A 38 -15.08 25.32 -10.98
CA SER A 38 -15.40 24.42 -9.90
C SER A 38 -14.15 23.89 -9.22
N ALA A 39 -14.14 23.97 -7.88
CA ALA A 39 -13.43 23.00 -7.08
C ALA A 39 -13.83 21.63 -7.60
N GLY A 40 -13.03 21.09 -8.53
CA GLY A 40 -13.09 19.70 -8.89
C GLY A 40 -12.70 19.02 -7.62
N SER A 41 -13.71 18.52 -6.89
CA SER A 41 -13.49 17.58 -5.81
C SER A 41 -12.50 16.58 -6.35
N THR A 42 -11.27 16.62 -5.82
CA THR A 42 -10.30 15.55 -5.97
C THR A 42 -10.96 14.40 -5.24
N GLY A 43 -11.84 13.70 -5.95
CA GLY A 43 -12.52 12.52 -5.45
C GLY A 43 -11.41 11.59 -5.06
N VAL A 44 -11.22 11.42 -3.76
CA VAL A 44 -10.31 10.42 -3.20
C VAL A 44 -10.65 9.15 -3.97
N PRO A 45 -9.69 8.50 -4.66
CA PRO A 45 -9.95 7.17 -5.21
C PRO A 45 -10.44 6.36 -4.01
N SER A 46 -11.74 6.07 -4.00
CA SER A 46 -12.38 5.46 -2.85
C SER A 46 -11.98 4.00 -2.88
N THR A 47 -10.79 3.72 -2.36
CA THR A 47 -10.30 2.36 -2.18
C THR A 47 -11.37 1.61 -1.42
N PRO A 48 -11.87 0.47 -1.94
CA PRO A 48 -13.00 -0.22 -1.36
C PRO A 48 -12.69 -0.68 0.07
N PRO A 49 -13.70 -0.74 0.95
CA PRO A 49 -13.51 -1.27 2.29
C PRO A 49 -13.21 -2.78 2.22
N CYS A 50 -12.30 -3.26 3.04
CA CYS A 50 -11.83 -4.66 3.00
C CYS A 50 -12.95 -5.68 3.20
N ILE A 51 -13.91 -5.38 4.08
CA ILE A 51 -15.06 -6.24 4.37
C ILE A 51 -15.94 -6.56 3.15
N ASN A 52 -15.91 -5.72 2.11
CA ASN A 52 -16.67 -5.94 0.88
C ASN A 52 -15.94 -6.86 -0.13
N ILE A 53 -14.67 -7.16 0.12
CA ILE A 53 -13.81 -7.91 -0.80
C ILE A 53 -13.44 -9.25 -0.18
N TRP A 54 -13.10 -9.25 1.10
CA TRP A 54 -12.61 -10.41 1.84
C TRP A 54 -13.75 -11.26 2.39
N GLU A 55 -14.47 -11.88 1.47
CA GLU A 55 -15.52 -12.87 1.78
C GLU A 55 -15.02 -14.28 1.42
N GLU A 56 -15.18 -15.23 2.34
CA GLU A 56 -14.80 -16.62 2.09
C GLU A 56 -15.51 -17.18 0.85
N GLY A 57 -14.76 -17.87 -0.01
CA GLY A 57 -15.30 -18.53 -1.21
C GLY A 57 -15.46 -17.61 -2.42
N SER A 58 -15.49 -16.29 -2.23
CA SER A 58 -15.45 -15.30 -3.30
C SER A 58 -14.09 -15.29 -4.01
N VAL A 59 -14.03 -14.73 -5.22
CA VAL A 59 -12.78 -14.64 -6.00
C VAL A 59 -12.15 -13.27 -5.76
N LEU A 60 -10.88 -13.26 -5.33
CA LEU A 60 -10.09 -12.04 -5.27
C LEU A 60 -9.76 -11.60 -6.71
N PRO A 61 -10.08 -10.36 -7.13
CA PRO A 61 -9.79 -9.94 -8.50
C PRO A 61 -8.29 -10.02 -8.84
N ARG A 62 -7.96 -10.40 -10.08
CA ARG A 62 -6.55 -10.37 -10.57
C ARG A 62 -5.94 -8.97 -10.50
N SER A 63 -6.77 -7.94 -10.68
CA SER A 63 -6.36 -6.53 -10.61
C SER A 63 -6.46 -5.94 -9.20
N TYR A 64 -6.58 -6.76 -8.15
CA TYR A 64 -6.67 -6.28 -6.78
C TYR A 64 -5.43 -5.45 -6.40
N LYS A 65 -5.66 -4.26 -5.81
CA LYS A 65 -4.61 -3.29 -5.43
C LYS A 65 -4.61 -2.98 -3.94
N GLY A 66 -5.32 -3.78 -3.14
CA GLY A 66 -5.53 -3.50 -1.73
C GLY A 66 -6.92 -2.94 -1.43
N CYS A 67 -7.17 -2.77 -0.14
CA CYS A 67 -8.43 -2.31 0.42
C CYS A 67 -8.12 -1.48 1.67
N VAL A 68 -9.13 -0.75 2.16
CA VAL A 68 -9.01 0.03 3.40
C VAL A 68 -9.82 -0.64 4.51
N SER A 69 -9.21 -0.80 5.69
CA SER A 69 -9.90 -1.08 6.95
C SER A 69 -9.51 -0.01 7.95
N ASP A 70 -10.49 0.59 8.62
CA ASP A 70 -10.26 1.60 9.67
C ASP A 70 -9.35 2.78 9.22
N GLY A 71 -9.47 3.17 7.96
CA GLY A 71 -8.68 4.26 7.37
C GLY A 71 -7.22 3.90 7.04
N LYS A 72 -6.83 2.63 7.16
CA LYS A 72 -5.48 2.12 6.84
C LYS A 72 -5.53 1.04 5.77
N PRO A 73 -4.42 0.75 5.06
CA PRO A 73 -4.32 -0.45 4.23
C PRO A 73 -4.62 -1.69 5.08
N GLY A 74 -5.65 -2.46 4.72
CA GLY A 74 -6.09 -3.59 5.54
C GLY A 74 -5.50 -4.94 5.13
N ALA A 75 -5.16 -5.11 3.84
CA ALA A 75 -4.56 -6.32 3.33
C ALA A 75 -3.07 -6.15 3.06
N GLU A 76 -2.30 -7.20 3.34
CA GLU A 76 -0.86 -7.27 3.11
C GLU A 76 -0.57 -8.19 1.92
N GLU A 77 0.39 -7.81 1.09
CA GLU A 77 0.98 -8.73 0.13
C GLU A 77 2.02 -9.58 0.86
N SER A 78 1.77 -10.88 0.98
CA SER A 78 2.71 -11.78 1.65
C SER A 78 3.79 -12.32 0.72
N ALA A 79 3.48 -12.54 -0.57
CA ALA A 79 4.44 -13.02 -1.54
C ALA A 79 4.03 -12.69 -2.97
N ASN A 80 5.04 -12.59 -3.85
CA ASN A 80 4.85 -12.58 -5.30
C ASN A 80 4.98 -14.02 -5.80
N CYS A 81 3.98 -14.51 -6.52
CA CYS A 81 3.97 -15.86 -7.06
C CYS A 81 4.80 -15.95 -8.35
N GLN A 82 5.21 -17.17 -8.71
CA GLN A 82 6.04 -17.43 -9.88
C GLN A 82 5.38 -17.00 -11.21
N ASP A 83 4.05 -16.99 -11.27
CA ASP A 83 3.26 -16.56 -12.43
C ASP A 83 2.98 -15.04 -12.46
N GLY A 84 3.52 -14.27 -11.51
CA GLY A 84 3.34 -12.82 -11.41
C GLY A 84 2.04 -12.37 -10.75
N THR A 85 1.25 -13.29 -10.21
CA THR A 85 0.16 -12.98 -9.26
C THR A 85 0.73 -12.74 -7.86
N SER A 86 -0.12 -12.24 -6.95
CA SER A 86 0.28 -11.94 -5.57
C SER A 86 -0.52 -12.80 -4.60
N LEU A 87 0.14 -13.41 -3.61
CA LEU A 87 -0.49 -13.99 -2.45
C LEU A 87 -0.76 -12.88 -1.43
N MET A 88 -2.04 -12.62 -1.17
CA MET A 88 -2.51 -11.58 -0.27
C MET A 88 -3.05 -12.20 1.02
N VAL A 89 -2.86 -11.50 2.13
CA VAL A 89 -3.36 -11.87 3.46
C VAL A 89 -4.18 -10.71 4.05
N PHE A 90 -5.26 -11.04 4.76
CA PHE A 90 -6.12 -10.08 5.44
C PHE A 90 -6.51 -10.57 6.83
N GLU A 91 -6.40 -9.70 7.83
CA GLU A 91 -6.76 -9.96 9.24
C GLU A 91 -6.16 -11.25 9.83
N GLU A 92 -5.02 -11.71 9.31
CA GLU A 92 -4.35 -12.94 9.77
C GLU A 92 -5.26 -14.19 9.78
N ALA A 93 -6.39 -14.13 9.08
CA ALA A 93 -7.36 -15.20 8.97
C ALA A 93 -7.75 -15.48 7.51
N PHE A 94 -7.62 -14.52 6.61
CA PHE A 94 -7.95 -14.71 5.20
C PHE A 94 -6.70 -14.69 4.32
N TYR A 95 -6.69 -15.53 3.29
CA TYR A 95 -5.66 -15.52 2.26
C TYR A 95 -6.22 -15.84 0.88
N ALA A 96 -5.58 -15.32 -0.17
CA ALA A 96 -5.88 -15.65 -1.55
C ALA A 96 -4.72 -15.24 -2.47
N VAL A 97 -4.49 -16.02 -3.54
CA VAL A 97 -3.75 -15.54 -4.70
C VAL A 97 -4.68 -14.65 -5.55
N THR A 98 -4.18 -13.55 -6.11
CA THR A 98 -4.99 -12.69 -6.99
C THR A 98 -5.53 -13.48 -8.19
N GLY A 99 -6.84 -13.39 -8.41
CA GLY A 99 -7.58 -14.20 -9.39
C GLY A 99 -8.07 -15.55 -8.89
N ALA A 100 -7.75 -15.94 -7.65
CA ALA A 100 -8.18 -17.18 -7.03
C ALA A 100 -9.25 -16.96 -5.95
N LYS A 101 -9.80 -18.05 -5.43
CA LYS A 101 -10.80 -18.01 -4.36
C LYS A 101 -10.15 -17.63 -3.03
N ILE A 102 -10.83 -16.78 -2.28
CA ILE A 102 -10.51 -16.41 -0.91
C ILE A 102 -10.79 -17.59 0.01
N ARG A 103 -9.85 -17.84 0.92
CA ARG A 103 -9.91 -18.86 1.96
C ARG A 103 -9.88 -18.17 3.30
N LYS A 104 -10.66 -18.70 4.25
CA LYS A 104 -10.60 -18.31 5.65
C LYS A 104 -10.02 -19.48 6.44
N SER A 105 -9.01 -19.19 7.26
CA SER A 105 -8.49 -20.11 8.26
C SER A 105 -9.38 -20.07 9.50
N ALA A 106 -9.59 -21.24 10.11
CA ALA A 106 -10.24 -21.35 11.42
C ALA A 106 -9.30 -20.96 12.59
N VAL A 107 -7.99 -20.87 12.31
CA VAL A 107 -6.93 -20.56 13.27
C VAL A 107 -6.24 -19.25 12.86
N SER A 108 -5.95 -18.39 13.85
CA SER A 108 -5.21 -17.15 13.67
C SER A 108 -4.03 -17.12 14.66
N PRO A 109 -2.80 -16.80 14.22
CA PRO A 109 -2.44 -16.36 12.86
C PRO A 109 -2.49 -17.52 11.84
N LEU A 110 -3.01 -17.24 10.64
CA LEU A 110 -3.14 -18.25 9.59
C LEU A 110 -1.78 -18.79 9.11
N GLN A 111 -0.70 -18.03 9.31
CA GLN A 111 0.64 -18.33 8.83
C GLN A 111 1.24 -19.59 9.48
N ASP A 112 0.75 -19.97 10.65
CA ASP A 112 1.16 -21.20 11.35
C ASP A 112 0.42 -22.46 10.86
N THR A 113 -0.49 -22.31 9.89
CA THR A 113 -1.30 -23.43 9.38
C THR A 113 -0.61 -24.17 8.22
N GLU A 114 -0.79 -25.48 8.17
CA GLU A 114 -0.27 -26.31 7.07
C GLU A 114 -0.93 -25.91 5.73
N GLU A 115 -2.19 -25.51 5.77
CA GLU A 115 -2.93 -25.03 4.60
C GLU A 115 -2.30 -23.78 4.01
N TYR A 116 -1.91 -22.82 4.84
CA TYR A 116 -1.23 -21.63 4.37
C TYR A 116 0.17 -21.95 3.84
N SER A 117 0.95 -22.76 4.56
CA SER A 117 2.27 -23.18 4.10
C SER A 117 2.22 -23.83 2.71
N LYS A 118 1.24 -24.71 2.46
CA LYS A 118 1.01 -25.30 1.14
C LYS A 118 0.66 -24.26 0.08
N ALA A 119 -0.20 -23.29 0.41
CA ALA A 119 -0.57 -22.22 -0.51
C ALA A 119 0.63 -21.30 -0.84
N PHE A 120 1.45 -21.00 0.15
CA PHE A 120 2.68 -20.23 0.01
C PHE A 120 3.67 -20.96 -0.91
N THR A 121 4.03 -22.20 -0.60
CA THR A 121 4.91 -23.04 -1.43
C THR A 121 4.39 -23.20 -2.85
N ALA A 122 3.07 -23.38 -3.03
CA ALA A 122 2.48 -23.46 -4.37
C ALA A 122 2.57 -22.13 -5.15
N CYS A 123 2.56 -21.00 -4.46
CA CYS A 123 2.70 -19.67 -5.05
C CYS A 123 4.17 -19.35 -5.38
N THR A 124 5.09 -19.55 -4.44
CA THR A 124 6.51 -19.14 -4.57
C THR A 124 7.39 -20.21 -5.22
N GLY A 125 7.00 -21.48 -5.14
CA GLY A 125 7.81 -22.63 -5.52
C GLY A 125 8.92 -22.98 -4.53
N GLU A 126 8.84 -22.47 -3.29
CA GLU A 126 9.79 -22.69 -2.18
C GLU A 126 9.29 -23.70 -1.15
#